data_AF-A0A6A5ZPF5-F1
#
_entry.id   AF-A0A6A5ZPF5-F1
#
_cell.length_a   1.000
_cell.length_b   1.000
_cell.length_c   1.000
_cell.angle_alpha   90.00
_cell.angle_beta   90.00
_cell.angle_gamma   90.00
#
_symmetry.space_group_name_H-M   'P 1'
#
loop_
_entity.id
_entity.type
_entity.pdbx_description
1 polymer ?
#
loop_
_entity_poly.entity_id
_entity_poly.type
_entity_poly.pdbx_seq_one_letter_code
_entity_poly.pdbx_strand_id
1 'polypeptide(L)'
;MPSVSKLIKAPEFQGFWIHILYGKVQTDASGTRYIATDPREHNLIRGSADVAKQFEKLVHLISFCLIPGDNTLKANALMSPSLWDLERYSQGEYLRLQLNIASLLGHEPAHAFWTLRMHPIMTVKRDEIADPYAYQSDPMPELGFAWDISVFSGILFQPPITNEMDVYSPMHSVEWGHVFAFPNIYAIVPTTKIQMWSYKDTWVDIRQALEDGRLRTPLVRDSPPLVIMYRYKDRKWRSILLVHGEEAPGSGGPFTPSPPKNVPLDHWYWHIIPSEIDQSLNEGVSKHEEFLVHGVQFISRDSKAQRRKYGVTTPTQLRT
;
A
#
# COMPACT_ATOMS: atom_id res chain seq x y z
N MET A 1 5.75 14.51 -19.95
CA MET A 1 4.81 13.66 -19.17
C MET A 1 3.42 14.29 -19.21
N PRO A 2 2.39 13.59 -19.66
CA PRO A 2 1.00 13.90 -19.29
C PRO A 2 0.71 13.34 -17.89
N SER A 3 1.63 13.53 -16.93
CA SER A 3 1.57 14.42 -15.77
C SER A 3 0.58 13.92 -14.72
N VAL A 4 1.13 13.49 -13.60
CA VAL A 4 0.42 13.13 -12.37
C VAL A 4 -0.65 14.16 -11.96
N SER A 5 -0.45 15.42 -12.31
CA SER A 5 -1.46 16.46 -12.16
C SER A 5 -2.80 16.16 -12.87
N LYS A 6 -2.79 15.39 -13.97
CA LYS A 6 -4.00 14.88 -14.64
C LYS A 6 -4.66 13.75 -13.86
N LEU A 7 -3.87 12.87 -13.23
CA LEU A 7 -4.38 11.82 -12.35
C LEU A 7 -5.18 12.45 -11.21
N ILE A 8 -4.56 13.36 -10.46
CA ILE A 8 -5.20 14.00 -9.29
C ILE A 8 -6.44 14.83 -9.70
N LYS A 9 -6.40 15.47 -10.89
CA LYS A 9 -7.49 16.31 -11.41
C LYS A 9 -8.51 15.53 -12.24
N ALA A 10 -8.36 14.22 -12.41
CA ALA A 10 -9.29 13.43 -13.20
C ALA A 10 -10.70 13.53 -12.57
N PRO A 11 -11.76 13.79 -13.36
CA PRO A 11 -13.13 13.83 -12.88
C PRO A 11 -13.53 12.60 -12.05
N GLU A 12 -13.00 11.43 -12.43
CA GLU A 12 -13.25 10.12 -11.81
C GLU A 12 -12.83 10.09 -10.33
N PHE A 13 -11.84 10.88 -9.93
CA PHE A 13 -11.38 10.93 -8.54
C PHE A 13 -11.79 12.20 -7.80
N GLN A 14 -12.53 13.11 -8.45
CA GLN A 14 -13.03 14.30 -7.77
C GLN A 14 -13.92 13.95 -6.58
N GLY A 15 -14.68 12.86 -6.67
CA GLY A 15 -15.50 12.37 -5.55
C GLY A 15 -14.68 12.11 -4.28
N PHE A 16 -13.50 11.50 -4.41
CA PHE A 16 -12.61 11.24 -3.28
C PHE A 16 -12.13 12.55 -2.63
N TRP A 17 -11.65 13.50 -3.44
CA TRP A 17 -11.16 14.79 -2.93
C TRP A 17 -12.27 15.63 -2.29
N ILE A 18 -13.45 15.65 -2.91
CA ILE A 18 -14.65 16.32 -2.39
C ILE A 18 -15.07 15.69 -1.06
N HIS A 19 -15.01 14.35 -0.96
CA HIS A 19 -15.32 13.62 0.25
C HIS A 19 -14.36 13.98 1.39
N ILE A 20 -13.05 13.99 1.17
CA ILE A 20 -12.08 14.44 2.18
C ILE A 20 -12.31 15.90 2.57
N LEU A 21 -12.64 16.76 1.61
CA LEU A 21 -12.84 18.19 1.84
C LEU A 21 -14.08 18.49 2.69
N TYR A 22 -15.22 17.87 2.37
CA TYR A 22 -16.51 18.22 2.96
C TYR A 22 -17.04 17.22 3.98
N GLY A 23 -16.73 15.94 3.82
CA GLY A 23 -17.34 14.86 4.61
C GLY A 23 -17.13 15.07 6.10
N LYS A 24 -18.11 14.80 6.94
CA LYS A 24 -18.02 15.11 8.38
C LYS A 24 -17.31 13.98 9.12
N VAL A 25 -16.34 14.30 9.97
CA VAL A 25 -15.79 13.27 10.86
C VAL A 25 -16.89 12.79 11.79
N GLN A 26 -17.10 11.49 11.80
CA GLN A 26 -17.96 10.82 12.74
C GLN A 26 -17.18 9.73 13.45
N THR A 27 -17.66 9.33 14.62
CA THR A 27 -17.14 8.21 15.37
C THR A 27 -18.25 7.17 15.48
N ASP A 28 -17.99 5.95 15.06
CA ASP A 28 -18.96 4.86 15.21
C ASP A 28 -19.02 4.33 16.66
N ALA A 29 -19.91 3.36 16.91
CA ALA A 29 -20.07 2.76 18.24
C ALA A 29 -18.81 2.03 18.76
N SER A 30 -17.84 1.71 17.89
CA SER A 30 -16.58 1.08 18.26
C SER A 30 -15.48 2.08 18.62
N GLY A 31 -15.72 3.38 18.44
CA GLY A 31 -14.71 4.42 18.60
C GLY A 31 -13.92 4.71 17.33
N THR A 32 -14.29 4.12 16.19
CA THR A 32 -13.60 4.31 14.91
C THR A 32 -14.00 5.65 14.28
N ARG A 33 -13.02 6.52 14.01
CA ARG A 33 -13.22 7.82 13.36
C ARG A 33 -13.18 7.67 11.84
N TYR A 34 -14.22 8.10 11.14
CA TYR A 34 -14.28 8.04 9.68
C TYR A 34 -14.88 9.31 9.08
N ILE A 35 -14.69 9.52 7.79
CA ILE A 35 -15.30 10.62 7.04
C ILE A 35 -16.68 10.15 6.55
N ALA A 36 -17.75 10.70 7.13
CA ALA A 36 -19.12 10.44 6.71
C ALA A 36 -19.54 11.42 5.61
N THR A 37 -20.42 10.99 4.70
CA THR A 37 -20.93 11.83 3.61
C THR A 37 -21.58 13.13 4.12
N ASP A 38 -21.22 14.26 3.51
CA ASP A 38 -21.83 15.58 3.74
C ASP A 38 -22.70 16.00 2.54
N PRO A 39 -23.88 16.63 2.74
CA PRO A 39 -24.73 17.07 1.65
C PRO A 39 -24.06 17.98 0.61
N ARG A 40 -22.98 18.69 0.98
CA ARG A 40 -22.19 19.51 0.05
C ARG A 40 -21.48 18.68 -1.03
N GLU A 41 -21.22 17.39 -0.77
CA GLU A 41 -20.60 16.48 -1.73
C GLU A 41 -21.46 16.29 -3.00
N HIS A 42 -22.78 16.50 -2.92
CA HIS A 42 -23.68 16.41 -4.07
C HIS A 42 -23.55 17.58 -5.06
N ASN A 43 -22.93 18.69 -4.67
CA ASN A 43 -22.64 19.80 -5.57
C ASN A 43 -21.24 19.66 -6.18
N LEU A 44 -21.12 18.77 -7.17
CA LEU A 44 -19.83 18.45 -7.80
C LEU A 44 -19.16 19.67 -8.44
N ILE A 45 -19.92 20.61 -9.01
CA ILE A 45 -19.37 21.82 -9.63
C ILE A 45 -18.65 22.68 -8.59
N ARG A 46 -19.34 22.96 -7.47
CA ARG A 46 -18.74 23.74 -6.37
C ARG A 46 -17.62 22.96 -5.68
N GLY A 47 -17.83 21.67 -5.44
CA GLY A 47 -16.85 20.80 -4.82
C GLY A 47 -15.53 20.76 -5.59
N SER A 48 -15.58 20.57 -6.92
CA SER A 48 -14.38 20.59 -7.76
C SER A 48 -13.67 21.95 -7.76
N ALA A 49 -14.41 23.06 -7.76
CA ALA A 49 -13.81 24.39 -7.66
C ALA A 49 -13.11 24.61 -6.30
N ASP A 50 -13.74 24.18 -5.20
CA ASP A 50 -13.15 24.27 -3.86
C ASP A 50 -11.94 23.33 -3.72
N VAL A 51 -11.98 22.12 -4.29
CA VAL A 51 -10.84 21.19 -4.35
C VAL A 51 -9.67 21.82 -5.09
N ALA A 52 -9.90 22.40 -6.27
CA ALA A 52 -8.86 23.08 -7.03
C ALA A 52 -8.21 24.21 -6.22
N LYS A 53 -9.00 25.02 -5.51
CA LYS A 53 -8.52 26.08 -4.62
C LYS A 53 -7.68 25.55 -3.46
N GLN A 54 -8.00 24.38 -2.90
CA GLN A 54 -7.17 23.78 -1.85
C GLN A 54 -5.86 23.24 -2.41
N PHE A 55 -5.87 22.64 -3.61
CA PHE A 55 -4.63 22.25 -4.28
C PHE A 55 -3.72 23.45 -4.58
N GLU A 56 -4.27 24.60 -4.99
CA GLU A 56 -3.51 25.83 -5.16
C GLU A 56 -2.81 26.27 -3.87
N LYS A 57 -3.45 26.12 -2.71
CA LYS A 57 -2.79 26.36 -1.42
C LYS A 57 -1.70 25.33 -1.13
N LEU A 58 -1.98 24.05 -1.37
CA LEU A 58 -1.05 22.95 -1.09
C LEU A 58 0.26 23.07 -1.87
N VAL A 59 0.21 23.59 -3.10
CA VAL A 59 1.41 23.83 -3.93
C VAL A 59 2.46 24.70 -3.21
N HIS A 60 2.03 25.57 -2.29
CA HIS A 60 2.95 26.42 -1.52
C HIS A 60 3.39 25.81 -0.18
N LEU A 61 2.79 24.68 0.22
CA LEU A 61 2.99 24.07 1.54
C LEU A 61 3.66 22.71 1.48
N ILE A 62 3.51 21.98 0.37
CA ILE A 62 4.18 20.71 0.15
C ILE A 62 5.42 20.95 -0.70
N SER A 63 6.58 20.54 -0.18
CA SER A 63 7.82 20.44 -0.94
C SER A 63 8.18 18.97 -1.10
N PHE A 64 8.32 18.53 -2.35
CA PHE A 64 8.89 17.22 -2.65
C PHE A 64 10.40 17.39 -2.81
N CYS A 65 11.15 16.93 -1.81
CA CYS A 65 12.59 17.01 -1.81
C CYS A 65 13.19 15.69 -2.31
N LEU A 66 14.01 15.77 -3.35
CA LEU A 66 14.97 14.72 -3.65
C LEU A 66 16.17 14.92 -2.72
N ILE A 67 16.39 14.00 -1.78
CA ILE A 67 17.52 14.10 -0.83
C ILE A 67 18.75 13.42 -1.45
N PRO A 68 19.84 14.15 -1.76
CA PRO A 68 21.06 13.54 -2.27
C PRO A 68 21.85 12.90 -1.13
N GLY A 69 22.33 11.66 -1.32
CA GLY A 69 23.48 11.13 -0.58
C GLY A 69 23.25 10.54 0.81
N ASP A 70 22.01 10.25 1.23
CA ASP A 70 21.82 9.44 2.44
C ASP A 70 21.91 7.95 2.10
N ASN A 71 23.13 7.41 2.21
CA ASN A 71 23.38 5.97 2.11
C ASN A 71 22.88 5.21 3.36
N THR A 72 22.34 5.90 4.37
CA THR A 72 21.64 5.24 5.46
C THR A 72 20.19 5.02 5.06
N LEU A 73 19.92 3.82 4.56
CA LEU A 73 18.61 3.22 4.43
C LEU A 73 17.91 3.14 5.81
N LYS A 74 17.46 4.28 6.33
CA LYS A 74 16.39 4.28 7.32
C LYS A 74 15.09 4.38 6.54
N ALA A 75 14.33 3.30 6.61
CA ALA A 75 13.07 3.03 5.93
C ALA A 75 11.94 4.02 6.27
N ASN A 76 12.14 5.30 5.98
CA ASN A 76 11.05 6.22 5.73
C ASN A 76 11.02 6.37 4.22
N ALA A 77 9.99 5.79 3.62
CA ALA A 77 9.70 5.84 2.19
C ALA A 77 10.08 7.21 1.64
N LEU A 78 11.10 7.27 0.76
CA LEU A 78 11.35 8.33 -0.21
C LEU A 78 12.67 8.00 -0.92
N MET A 79 12.51 7.38 -2.09
CA MET A 79 13.39 7.41 -3.26
C MET A 79 14.92 7.30 -3.05
N SER A 80 15.48 6.18 -3.54
CA SER A 80 16.91 5.87 -3.55
C SER A 80 17.79 6.92 -4.26
N PRO A 81 19.05 7.13 -3.83
CA PRO A 81 19.98 8.16 -4.31
C PRO A 81 20.39 8.12 -5.80
N SER A 82 19.93 7.16 -6.61
CA SER A 82 20.30 7.07 -8.04
C SER A 82 19.59 8.09 -8.95
N LEU A 83 18.68 8.92 -8.42
CA LEU A 83 17.81 9.78 -9.23
C LEU A 83 18.50 10.90 -10.02
N TRP A 84 19.75 11.16 -9.69
CA TRP A 84 20.53 12.25 -10.27
C TRP A 84 21.26 11.86 -11.55
N ASP A 85 21.32 10.57 -11.87
CA ASP A 85 21.89 10.08 -13.12
C ASP A 85 20.78 9.43 -13.97
N LEU A 86 19.83 10.27 -14.40
CA LEU A 86 18.69 9.83 -15.20
C LEU A 86 19.11 9.10 -16.48
N GLU A 87 20.32 9.36 -16.98
CA GLU A 87 20.90 8.73 -18.16
C GLU A 87 21.33 7.26 -17.91
N ARG A 88 21.49 6.84 -16.64
CA ARG A 88 21.82 5.45 -16.28
C ARG A 88 20.61 4.55 -16.12
N TYR A 89 19.41 5.10 -16.02
CA TYR A 89 18.22 4.28 -15.86
C TYR A 89 17.88 3.55 -17.15
N SER A 90 17.71 2.24 -17.04
CA SER A 90 16.95 1.50 -18.02
C SER A 90 15.55 2.10 -18.15
N GLN A 91 14.92 1.92 -19.31
CA GLN A 91 13.55 2.40 -19.53
C GLN A 91 12.59 1.92 -18.43
N GLY A 92 12.73 0.68 -17.94
CA GLY A 92 11.89 0.15 -16.87
C GLY A 92 12.08 0.86 -15.51
N GLU A 93 13.29 1.27 -15.17
CA GLU A 93 13.57 2.04 -13.95
C GLU A 93 13.00 3.44 -14.01
N TYR A 94 13.20 4.12 -15.14
CA TYR A 94 12.63 5.45 -15.35
C TYR A 94 11.11 5.40 -15.18
N LEU A 95 10.43 4.43 -15.81
CA LEU A 95 8.98 4.28 -15.71
C LEU A 95 8.49 3.97 -14.29
N ARG A 96 9.21 3.12 -13.54
CA ARG A 96 8.91 2.84 -12.12
C ARG A 96 9.03 4.11 -11.28
N LEU A 97 10.07 4.90 -11.49
CA LEU A 97 10.25 6.17 -10.80
C LEU A 97 9.09 7.12 -11.08
N GLN A 98 8.73 7.32 -12.36
CA GLN A 98 7.63 8.21 -12.74
C GLN A 98 6.34 7.86 -12.00
N LEU A 99 6.08 6.56 -11.88
CA LEU A 99 4.90 6.05 -11.23
C LEU A 99 4.97 6.14 -9.70
N ASN A 100 6.13 5.96 -9.09
CA ASN A 100 6.30 6.20 -7.65
C ASN A 100 6.01 7.67 -7.32
N ILE A 101 6.59 8.59 -8.11
CA ILE A 101 6.28 10.01 -8.02
C ILE A 101 4.78 10.24 -8.21
N ALA A 102 4.13 9.50 -9.11
CA ALA A 102 2.68 9.59 -9.32
C ALA A 102 1.85 9.16 -8.12
N SER A 103 2.19 8.01 -7.52
CA SER A 103 1.54 7.51 -6.31
C SER A 103 1.74 8.50 -5.18
N LEU A 104 2.98 8.93 -4.93
CA LEU A 104 3.33 9.86 -3.85
C LEU A 104 2.59 11.20 -3.96
N LEU A 105 2.51 11.76 -5.17
CA LEU A 105 1.79 13.00 -5.42
C LEU A 105 0.27 12.86 -5.28
N GLY A 106 -0.29 11.66 -5.27
CA GLY A 106 -1.69 11.44 -4.90
C GLY A 106 -1.86 11.13 -3.40
N HIS A 107 -0.96 10.29 -2.88
CA HIS A 107 -0.92 9.81 -1.51
C HIS A 107 -0.71 10.96 -0.51
N GLU A 108 0.40 11.69 -0.62
CA GLU A 108 0.75 12.73 0.37
C GLU A 108 -0.21 13.91 0.37
N PRO A 109 -0.75 14.36 -0.77
CA PRO A 109 -1.78 15.39 -0.74
C PRO A 109 -3.08 14.96 -0.08
N ALA A 110 -3.42 13.67 0.01
CA ALA A 110 -4.58 13.21 0.78
C ALA A 110 -4.42 13.56 2.28
N HIS A 111 -3.26 13.24 2.84
CA HIS A 111 -2.86 13.61 4.21
C HIS A 111 -2.85 15.12 4.42
N ALA A 112 -2.27 15.85 3.47
CA ALA A 112 -2.15 17.28 3.55
C ALA A 112 -3.52 17.99 3.41
N PHE A 113 -4.42 17.47 2.58
CA PHE A 113 -5.80 17.98 2.45
C PHE A 113 -6.53 17.90 3.79
N TRP A 114 -6.42 16.73 4.43
CA TRP A 114 -6.98 16.48 5.75
C TRP A 114 -6.40 17.44 6.79
N THR A 115 -5.07 17.58 6.82
CA THR A 115 -4.39 18.48 7.75
C THR A 115 -4.80 19.95 7.53
N LEU A 116 -4.85 20.43 6.29
CA LEU A 116 -5.26 21.80 5.97
C LEU A 116 -6.70 22.10 6.33
N ARG A 117 -7.59 21.12 6.19
CA ARG A 117 -8.98 21.26 6.63
C ARG A 117 -9.06 21.50 8.14
N MET A 118 -8.17 20.89 8.92
CA MET A 118 -8.11 21.07 10.38
C MET A 118 -7.34 22.32 10.80
N HIS A 119 -6.48 22.86 9.93
CA HIS A 119 -5.56 23.97 10.24
C HIS A 119 -6.21 25.31 10.66
N PRO A 120 -7.38 25.74 10.14
CA PRO A 120 -8.06 26.94 10.68
C PRO A 120 -8.46 26.80 12.16
N ILE A 121 -8.40 25.59 12.72
CA ILE A 121 -8.86 25.21 14.05
C ILE A 121 -7.67 24.88 14.98
N MET A 122 -6.40 25.21 14.64
CA MET A 122 -5.14 24.80 15.33
C MET A 122 -4.96 25.16 16.84
N THR A 123 -6.03 25.17 17.61
CA THR A 123 -6.05 24.66 18.99
C THR A 123 -6.24 23.14 19.07
N VAL A 124 -6.38 22.46 17.92
CA VAL A 124 -6.61 21.00 17.84
C VAL A 124 -5.45 20.22 18.48
N LYS A 125 -5.75 19.27 19.36
CA LYS A 125 -4.75 18.37 19.95
C LYS A 125 -4.21 17.40 18.89
N ARG A 126 -2.98 16.91 19.08
CA ARG A 126 -2.26 16.05 18.12
C ARG A 126 -3.02 14.76 17.76
N ASP A 127 -3.79 14.20 18.68
CA ASP A 127 -4.64 13.01 18.50
C ASP A 127 -5.82 13.23 17.55
N GLU A 128 -6.28 14.47 17.39
CA GLU A 128 -7.32 14.83 16.43
C GLU A 128 -6.77 15.06 15.01
N ILE A 129 -5.45 15.26 14.88
CA ILE A 129 -4.71 15.38 13.61
C ILE A 129 -4.51 14.01 12.94
N ALA A 130 -4.51 12.92 13.73
CA ALA A 130 -4.43 11.58 13.17
C ALA A 130 -5.52 11.38 12.11
N ASP A 131 -5.13 10.73 11.02
CA ASP A 131 -6.02 10.43 9.92
C ASP A 131 -7.29 9.73 10.42
N PRO A 132 -8.47 10.07 9.87
CA PRO A 132 -9.64 9.23 9.94
C PRO A 132 -9.56 8.15 8.86
N TYR A 133 -10.44 7.16 8.96
CA TYR A 133 -10.74 6.28 7.85
C TYR A 133 -11.42 7.11 6.75
N ALA A 134 -11.00 6.98 5.49
CA ALA A 134 -11.68 7.68 4.40
C ALA A 134 -13.12 7.19 4.30
N TYR A 135 -13.33 5.88 4.41
CA TYR A 135 -14.64 5.24 4.47
C TYR A 135 -14.73 4.31 5.68
N GLN A 136 -15.93 4.11 6.23
CA GLN A 136 -16.15 3.19 7.36
C GLN A 136 -15.72 1.75 7.04
N SER A 137 -15.71 1.36 5.77
CA SER A 137 -15.28 0.04 5.30
C SER A 137 -13.76 -0.11 5.18
N ASP A 138 -13.00 0.98 5.30
CA ASP A 138 -11.55 0.91 5.15
C ASP A 138 -10.97 0.10 6.31
N PRO A 139 -9.90 -0.67 6.08
CA PRO A 139 -9.30 -1.49 7.14
C PRO A 139 -8.45 -0.65 8.11
N MET A 140 -8.11 0.59 7.79
CA MET A 140 -7.27 1.45 8.63
C MET A 140 -7.42 2.95 8.30
N PRO A 141 -7.07 3.84 9.23
CA PRO A 141 -7.08 5.28 9.00
C PRO A 141 -5.79 5.75 8.31
N GLU A 142 -5.74 5.64 6.99
CA GLU A 142 -4.62 6.10 6.18
C GLU A 142 -5.19 6.63 4.84
N LEU A 143 -5.30 7.96 4.72
CA LEU A 143 -5.98 8.58 3.59
C LEU A 143 -5.20 8.44 2.28
N GLY A 144 -3.87 8.35 2.33
CA GLY A 144 -3.02 8.15 1.17
C GLY A 144 -3.17 6.74 0.59
N PHE A 145 -3.27 5.71 1.42
CA PHE A 145 -3.56 4.34 0.99
C PHE A 145 -4.99 4.21 0.48
N ALA A 146 -5.95 4.93 1.08
CA ALA A 146 -7.31 5.01 0.53
C ALA A 146 -7.29 5.54 -0.90
N TRP A 147 -6.47 6.58 -1.15
CA TRP A 147 -6.24 7.08 -2.50
C TRP A 147 -5.62 6.01 -3.41
N ASP A 148 -4.49 5.42 -3.03
CA ASP A 148 -3.80 4.41 -3.83
C ASP A 148 -4.73 3.24 -4.21
N ILE A 149 -5.54 2.77 -3.27
CA ILE A 149 -6.51 1.69 -3.47
C ILE A 149 -7.62 2.12 -4.44
N SER A 150 -8.13 3.35 -4.31
CA SER A 150 -9.17 3.86 -5.22
C SER A 150 -8.72 3.95 -6.68
N VAL A 151 -7.41 4.21 -6.91
CA VAL A 151 -6.83 4.36 -8.24
C VAL A 151 -6.32 3.01 -8.79
N PHE A 152 -5.56 2.27 -7.98
CA PHE A 152 -4.77 1.12 -8.41
C PHE A 152 -5.30 -0.22 -7.87
N SER A 153 -6.37 -0.23 -7.08
CA SER A 153 -6.91 -1.43 -6.38
C SER A 153 -5.95 -2.12 -5.40
N GLY A 154 -4.75 -1.58 -5.22
CA GLY A 154 -3.69 -2.08 -4.35
C GLY A 154 -2.74 -0.93 -4.01
N ILE A 155 -2.00 -1.07 -2.92
CA ILE A 155 -1.00 -0.09 -2.53
C ILE A 155 0.30 -0.44 -3.26
N LEU A 156 0.86 0.55 -3.94
CA LEU A 156 2.10 0.39 -4.69
C LEU A 156 3.30 0.54 -3.75
N PHE A 157 4.14 -0.48 -3.69
CA PHE A 157 5.41 -0.44 -2.98
C PHE A 157 6.58 -0.56 -3.93
N GLN A 158 7.63 0.20 -3.64
CA GLN A 158 8.95 -0.05 -4.18
C GLN A 158 9.83 -0.44 -3.02
N PRO A 159 10.34 -1.68 -2.98
CA PRO A 159 11.32 -2.04 -1.97
C PRO A 159 12.50 -1.08 -2.08
N PRO A 160 13.13 -0.73 -0.95
CA PRO A 160 14.42 -0.07 -1.01
C PRO A 160 15.35 -0.87 -1.92
N ILE A 161 16.03 -0.18 -2.85
CA ILE A 161 17.10 -0.77 -3.65
C ILE A 161 18.22 -1.10 -2.66
N THR A 162 18.26 -2.31 -2.14
CA THR A 162 19.37 -2.77 -1.32
C THR A 162 20.49 -3.26 -2.22
N ASN A 163 21.73 -3.08 -1.77
CA ASN A 163 22.94 -3.55 -2.49
C ASN A 163 22.98 -5.09 -2.66
N GLU A 164 22.09 -5.83 -2.00
CA GLU A 164 21.96 -7.29 -2.17
C GLU A 164 20.94 -7.66 -3.26
N MET A 165 20.05 -6.72 -3.62
CA MET A 165 19.20 -6.80 -4.80
C MET A 165 19.80 -5.97 -5.92
N ASP A 166 21.05 -6.30 -6.29
CA ASP A 166 21.77 -5.73 -7.45
C ASP A 166 21.03 -5.91 -8.80
N VAL A 167 19.89 -6.60 -8.78
CA VAL A 167 18.96 -6.71 -9.90
C VAL A 167 17.64 -6.03 -9.51
N TYR A 168 17.59 -4.70 -9.71
CA TYR A 168 16.39 -3.98 -10.13
C TYR A 168 15.06 -4.42 -9.49
N SER A 169 14.88 -4.20 -8.17
CA SER A 169 13.68 -4.68 -7.46
C SER A 169 12.36 -4.28 -8.16
N PRO A 170 11.49 -5.24 -8.54
CA PRO A 170 10.26 -4.93 -9.26
C PRO A 170 9.34 -4.05 -8.43
N MET A 171 8.44 -3.33 -9.09
CA MET A 171 7.37 -2.66 -8.34
C MET A 171 6.42 -3.72 -7.81
N HIS A 172 6.01 -3.55 -6.57
CA HIS A 172 5.14 -4.46 -5.86
C HIS A 172 3.78 -3.82 -5.64
N SER A 173 2.78 -4.66 -5.53
CA SER A 173 1.47 -4.28 -5.02
C SER A 173 1.11 -5.16 -3.85
N VAL A 174 0.48 -4.53 -2.86
CA VAL A 174 -0.04 -5.20 -1.68
C VAL A 174 -1.49 -4.80 -1.48
N GLU A 175 -2.29 -5.72 -0.97
CA GLU A 175 -3.66 -5.44 -0.59
C GLU A 175 -3.68 -4.62 0.69
N TRP A 176 -4.73 -3.82 0.87
CA TRP A 176 -4.83 -2.94 2.03
C TRP A 176 -4.77 -3.68 3.36
N GLY A 177 -5.38 -4.87 3.46
CA GLY A 177 -5.27 -5.71 4.65
C GLY A 177 -3.87 -6.29 4.91
N HIS A 178 -2.97 -6.22 3.93
CA HIS A 178 -1.65 -6.85 3.95
C HIS A 178 -0.49 -5.85 4.03
N VAL A 179 -0.73 -4.55 3.83
CA VAL A 179 0.32 -3.51 3.79
C VAL A 179 1.21 -3.45 5.03
N PHE A 180 0.62 -3.83 6.15
CA PHE A 180 1.19 -3.76 7.48
C PHE A 180 1.41 -5.15 8.09
N ALA A 181 1.15 -6.20 7.32
CA ALA A 181 1.42 -7.56 7.74
C ALA A 181 2.94 -7.80 7.68
N PHE A 182 3.62 -7.86 8.82
CA PHE A 182 4.96 -8.41 8.86
C PHE A 182 4.90 -9.87 9.31
N PRO A 183 5.51 -10.81 8.56
CA PRO A 183 6.25 -10.62 7.30
C PRO A 183 5.30 -10.38 6.11
N ASN A 184 5.82 -9.69 5.09
CA ASN A 184 4.99 -9.20 3.99
C ASN A 184 4.88 -10.21 2.82
N ILE A 185 3.76 -10.12 2.10
CA ILE A 185 3.53 -10.78 0.81
C ILE A 185 3.12 -9.75 -0.24
N TYR A 186 3.72 -9.84 -1.42
CA TYR A 186 3.61 -8.85 -2.48
C TYR A 186 3.35 -9.51 -3.83
N ALA A 187 2.42 -8.97 -4.60
CA ALA A 187 2.31 -9.29 -6.01
C ALA A 187 3.32 -8.46 -6.80
N ILE A 188 4.02 -9.07 -7.76
CA ILE A 188 4.92 -8.34 -8.67
C ILE A 188 4.08 -7.68 -9.76
N VAL A 189 4.26 -6.37 -9.95
CA VAL A 189 3.61 -5.63 -11.04
C VAL A 189 4.44 -5.80 -12.33
N PRO A 190 3.87 -6.41 -13.39
CA PRO A 190 4.61 -6.61 -14.64
C PRO A 190 5.04 -5.29 -15.27
N THR A 191 6.27 -5.22 -15.79
CA THR A 191 6.80 -4.00 -16.44
C THR A 191 5.92 -3.52 -17.59
N THR A 192 5.26 -4.42 -18.33
CA THR A 192 4.29 -4.07 -19.38
C THR A 192 3.11 -3.26 -18.85
N LYS A 193 2.68 -3.53 -17.61
CA LYS A 193 1.62 -2.77 -16.94
C LYS A 193 2.10 -1.37 -16.53
N ILE A 194 3.32 -1.30 -16.00
CA ILE A 194 3.99 -0.02 -15.67
C ILE A 194 4.16 0.84 -16.94
N GLN A 195 4.60 0.23 -18.04
CA GLN A 195 4.69 0.86 -19.36
C GLN A 195 3.34 1.39 -19.82
N MET A 196 2.28 0.58 -19.71
CA MET A 196 0.94 1.03 -20.06
C MET A 196 0.51 2.26 -19.27
N TRP A 197 0.81 2.33 -17.97
CA TRP A 197 0.50 3.52 -17.15
C TRP A 197 1.34 4.74 -17.51
N SER A 198 2.44 4.58 -18.23
CA SER A 198 3.23 5.71 -18.71
C SER A 198 2.73 6.33 -20.01
N TYR A 199 1.86 5.61 -20.75
CA TYR A 199 1.35 6.10 -22.02
C TYR A 199 0.35 7.23 -21.82
N LYS A 200 0.47 8.26 -22.67
CA LYS A 200 -0.46 9.41 -22.68
C LYS A 200 -1.92 8.96 -22.79
N ASP A 201 -2.17 7.98 -23.66
CA ASP A 201 -3.52 7.55 -24.00
C ASP A 201 -4.24 6.86 -22.83
N THR A 202 -3.49 6.23 -21.93
CA THR A 202 -4.03 5.70 -20.67
C THR A 202 -4.68 6.78 -19.81
N TRP A 203 -4.17 8.02 -19.90
CA TRP A 203 -4.67 9.16 -19.11
C TRP A 203 -5.61 10.09 -19.88
N VAL A 204 -5.70 9.94 -21.21
CA VAL A 204 -6.67 10.70 -22.01
C VAL A 204 -8.09 10.19 -21.74
N ASP A 205 -8.25 8.87 -21.60
CA ASP A 205 -9.51 8.23 -21.24
C ASP A 205 -9.34 7.36 -19.99
N ILE A 206 -9.21 8.04 -18.86
CA ILE A 206 -8.99 7.41 -17.57
C ILE A 206 -10.19 6.57 -17.11
N ARG A 207 -11.41 6.97 -17.50
CA ARG A 207 -12.61 6.20 -17.22
C ARG A 207 -12.54 4.84 -17.88
N GLN A 208 -12.27 4.80 -19.19
CA GLN A 208 -12.11 3.54 -19.89
C GLN A 208 -10.94 2.74 -19.29
N ALA A 209 -9.84 3.39 -18.88
CA ALA A 209 -8.72 2.71 -18.24
C ALA A 209 -9.09 2.06 -16.89
N LEU A 210 -9.98 2.68 -16.11
CA LEU A 210 -10.51 2.12 -14.86
C LEU A 210 -11.49 0.97 -15.14
N GLU A 211 -12.39 1.15 -16.09
CA GLU A 211 -13.41 0.15 -16.47
C GLU A 211 -12.77 -1.12 -17.05
N ASP A 212 -11.77 -0.98 -17.91
CA ASP A 212 -10.98 -2.09 -18.46
C ASP A 212 -10.05 -2.74 -17.43
N GLY A 213 -9.94 -2.16 -16.23
CA GLY A 213 -8.99 -2.58 -15.22
C GLY A 213 -7.52 -2.38 -15.61
N ARG A 214 -7.24 -1.51 -16.59
CA ARG A 214 -5.87 -1.20 -17.03
C ARG A 214 -5.04 -0.65 -15.87
N LEU A 215 -5.62 0.16 -14.98
CA LEU A 215 -4.93 0.71 -13.81
C LEU A 215 -4.85 -0.22 -12.60
N ARG A 216 -5.58 -1.34 -12.59
CA ARG A 216 -5.59 -2.25 -11.43
C ARG A 216 -4.23 -2.91 -11.26
N THR A 217 -3.71 -2.99 -10.06
CA THR A 217 -2.53 -3.80 -9.75
C THR A 217 -2.91 -5.28 -9.67
N PRO A 218 -1.98 -6.22 -9.93
CA PRO A 218 -2.18 -7.60 -9.50
C PRO A 218 -2.29 -7.64 -7.97
N LEU A 219 -3.19 -8.44 -7.43
CA LEU A 219 -3.32 -8.66 -5.99
C LEU A 219 -2.96 -10.09 -5.65
N VAL A 220 -2.42 -10.33 -4.46
CA VAL A 220 -1.96 -11.67 -4.03
C VAL A 220 -3.12 -12.67 -4.05
N ARG A 221 -4.32 -12.26 -3.60
CA ARG A 221 -5.54 -13.09 -3.65
C ARG A 221 -5.91 -13.57 -5.06
N ASP A 222 -5.53 -12.82 -6.09
CA ASP A 222 -5.83 -13.15 -7.49
C ASP A 222 -4.87 -14.21 -8.05
N SER A 223 -3.96 -14.73 -7.22
CA SER A 223 -2.95 -15.73 -7.58
C SER A 223 -2.12 -15.32 -8.81
N PRO A 224 -1.44 -14.16 -8.74
CA PRO A 224 -0.68 -13.66 -9.87
C PRO A 224 0.51 -14.58 -10.16
N PRO A 225 1.03 -14.58 -11.40
CA PRO A 225 2.10 -15.50 -11.79
C PRO A 225 3.38 -15.30 -10.99
N LEU A 226 3.61 -14.12 -10.41
CA LEU A 226 4.81 -13.78 -9.67
C LEU A 226 4.44 -13.10 -8.34
N VAL A 227 4.93 -13.67 -7.25
CA VAL A 227 4.73 -13.18 -5.88
C VAL A 227 6.05 -13.19 -5.14
N ILE A 228 6.34 -12.16 -4.35
CA ILE A 228 7.43 -12.15 -3.38
C ILE A 228 6.83 -12.28 -1.98
N MET A 229 7.42 -13.16 -1.17
CA MET A 229 7.02 -13.34 0.22
C MET A 229 8.23 -13.34 1.14
N TYR A 230 8.09 -12.81 2.35
CA TYR A 230 9.10 -12.93 3.38
C TYR A 230 8.80 -14.14 4.27
N ARG A 231 9.81 -14.99 4.49
CA ARG A 231 9.71 -16.25 5.23
C ARG A 231 10.86 -16.40 6.21
N TYR A 232 10.60 -17.03 7.36
CA TYR A 232 11.63 -17.31 8.35
C TYR A 232 12.27 -18.67 8.08
N LYS A 233 13.58 -18.70 7.80
CA LYS A 233 14.30 -19.95 7.49
C LYS A 233 15.79 -19.83 7.82
N ASP A 234 16.39 -20.93 8.27
CA ASP A 234 17.81 -21.01 8.64
C ASP A 234 18.24 -19.88 9.59
N ARG A 235 17.39 -19.58 10.58
CA ARG A 235 17.58 -18.52 11.56
C ARG A 235 17.65 -17.11 10.96
N LYS A 236 17.00 -16.86 9.80
CA LYS A 236 16.96 -15.55 9.12
C LYS A 236 15.64 -15.34 8.38
N TRP A 237 15.19 -14.10 8.29
CA TRP A 237 14.14 -13.73 7.35
C TRP A 237 14.70 -13.65 5.92
N ARG A 238 14.00 -14.24 4.94
CA ARG A 238 14.40 -14.24 3.53
C ARG A 238 13.23 -13.89 2.64
N SER A 239 13.49 -13.17 1.55
CA SER A 239 12.54 -13.01 0.46
C SER A 239 12.57 -14.24 -0.45
N ILE A 240 11.41 -14.83 -0.69
CA ILE A 240 11.22 -15.96 -1.60
C ILE A 240 10.39 -15.48 -2.78
N LEU A 241 10.82 -15.83 -3.99
CA LEU A 241 10.05 -15.61 -5.21
C LEU A 241 9.20 -16.86 -5.49
N LEU A 242 7.90 -16.68 -5.62
CA LEU A 242 7.01 -17.70 -6.13
C LEU A 242 6.65 -17.44 -7.59
N VAL A 243 6.73 -18.48 -8.41
CA VAL A 243 6.27 -18.53 -9.79
C VAL A 243 5.07 -19.48 -9.85
N HIS A 244 3.89 -18.97 -10.16
CA HIS A 244 2.64 -19.73 -10.15
C HIS A 244 2.37 -20.49 -8.84
N GLY A 245 2.76 -19.90 -7.70
CA GLY A 245 2.59 -20.49 -6.37
C GLY A 245 3.67 -21.50 -5.98
N GLU A 246 4.67 -21.76 -6.84
CA GLU A 246 5.81 -22.62 -6.56
C GLU A 246 7.07 -21.80 -6.32
N GLU A 247 7.93 -22.23 -5.41
CA GLU A 247 9.19 -21.54 -5.14
C GLU A 247 10.11 -21.59 -6.37
N ALA A 248 10.62 -20.43 -6.78
CA ALA A 248 11.53 -20.32 -7.92
C ALA A 248 12.85 -21.06 -7.61
N PRO A 249 13.41 -21.83 -8.56
CA PRO A 249 14.71 -22.45 -8.37
C PRO A 249 15.77 -21.43 -7.97
N GLY A 250 16.46 -21.67 -6.86
CA GLY A 250 17.53 -20.80 -6.36
C GLY A 250 17.08 -19.66 -5.43
N SER A 251 15.79 -19.46 -5.17
CA SER A 251 15.33 -18.42 -4.24
C SER A 251 15.45 -18.76 -2.75
N GLY A 252 15.74 -20.02 -2.37
CA GLY A 252 15.73 -20.38 -0.94
C GLY A 252 16.14 -21.80 -0.49
N GLY A 253 16.74 -22.65 -1.35
CA GLY A 253 17.11 -24.03 -0.98
C GLY A 253 15.90 -24.97 -0.81
N PRO A 254 16.09 -26.31 -0.67
CA PRO A 254 15.01 -27.29 -0.83
C PRO A 254 13.87 -27.16 0.21
N PHE A 255 12.73 -26.69 -0.31
CA PHE A 255 11.29 -26.81 0.02
C PHE A 255 10.72 -26.66 1.44
N THR A 256 10.03 -25.52 1.60
CA THR A 256 8.77 -25.34 2.35
C THR A 256 7.57 -25.83 1.51
N PRO A 257 6.44 -26.29 2.11
CA PRO A 257 5.30 -26.78 1.33
C PRO A 257 4.73 -25.66 0.46
N SER A 258 4.42 -25.94 -0.81
CA SER A 258 3.58 -25.06 -1.62
C SER A 258 2.19 -24.93 -0.98
N PRO A 259 1.44 -23.83 -1.23
CA PRO A 259 0.04 -23.76 -0.83
C PRO A 259 -0.73 -25.00 -1.34
N PRO A 260 -1.58 -25.62 -0.51
CA PRO A 260 -2.39 -26.76 -0.95
C PRO A 260 -3.25 -26.40 -2.16
N LYS A 261 -3.55 -27.39 -3.01
CA LYS A 261 -4.50 -27.20 -4.11
C LYS A 261 -5.82 -26.66 -3.56
N ASN A 262 -6.31 -25.57 -4.17
CA ASN A 262 -7.54 -24.84 -3.81
C ASN A 262 -7.49 -23.97 -2.55
N VAL A 263 -6.32 -23.75 -1.94
CA VAL A 263 -6.17 -22.75 -0.87
C VAL A 263 -5.57 -21.47 -1.48
N PRO A 264 -6.25 -20.31 -1.39
CA PRO A 264 -5.69 -19.04 -1.82
C PRO A 264 -4.33 -18.78 -1.16
N LEU A 265 -3.38 -18.24 -1.94
CA LEU A 265 -2.00 -18.09 -1.51
C LEU A 265 -1.87 -17.19 -0.26
N ASP A 266 -2.60 -16.09 -0.23
CA ASP A 266 -2.70 -15.17 0.90
C ASP A 266 -3.26 -15.88 2.14
N HIS A 267 -4.32 -16.67 1.99
CA HIS A 267 -4.91 -17.42 3.10
C HIS A 267 -3.92 -18.46 3.65
N TRP A 268 -3.22 -19.19 2.79
CA TRP A 268 -2.17 -20.13 3.22
C TRP A 268 -1.02 -19.40 3.95
N TYR A 269 -0.56 -18.28 3.40
CA TYR A 269 0.49 -17.45 3.99
C TYR A 269 0.12 -16.97 5.40
N TRP A 270 -1.13 -16.58 5.61
CA TRP A 270 -1.64 -16.18 6.94
C TRP A 270 -1.62 -17.29 8.00
N HIS A 271 -1.65 -18.56 7.60
CA HIS A 271 -1.60 -19.69 8.55
C HIS A 271 -0.19 -20.09 8.93
N ILE A 272 0.78 -19.93 8.04
CA ILE A 272 2.18 -20.32 8.29
C ILE A 272 2.99 -19.22 8.99
N ILE A 273 2.66 -17.95 8.76
CA ILE A 273 3.36 -16.81 9.37
C ILE A 273 3.41 -16.92 10.90
N PRO A 274 2.31 -17.19 11.64
CA PRO A 274 2.37 -17.21 13.09
C PRO A 274 3.39 -18.22 13.63
N SER A 275 3.47 -19.42 13.06
CA SER A 275 4.46 -20.41 13.48
C SER A 275 5.90 -19.98 13.18
N GLU A 276 6.12 -19.26 12.08
CA GLU A 276 7.43 -18.73 11.72
C GLU A 276 7.86 -17.55 12.61
N ILE A 277 6.91 -16.69 12.97
CA ILE A 277 7.11 -15.63 13.98
C ILE A 277 7.49 -16.26 15.32
N ASP A 278 6.70 -17.21 15.81
CA ASP A 278 6.95 -17.89 17.08
C ASP A 278 8.32 -18.57 17.09
N GLN A 279 8.70 -19.23 15.99
CA GLN A 279 10.01 -19.83 15.85
C GLN A 279 11.13 -18.78 15.89
N SER A 280 10.98 -17.67 15.16
CA SER A 280 11.99 -16.60 15.14
C SER A 280 12.22 -15.94 16.50
N LEU A 281 11.15 -15.80 17.28
CA LEU A 281 11.18 -15.29 18.65
C LEU A 281 11.89 -16.28 19.57
N ASN A 282 11.54 -17.56 19.50
CA ASN A 282 12.14 -18.62 20.31
C ASN A 282 13.65 -18.79 20.05
N GLU A 283 14.09 -18.56 18.81
CA GLU A 283 15.50 -18.64 18.41
C GLU A 283 16.30 -17.35 18.68
N GLY A 284 15.63 -16.31 19.19
CA GLY A 284 16.22 -15.00 19.52
C GLY A 284 16.67 -14.21 18.29
N VAL A 285 16.17 -14.55 17.10
CA VAL A 285 16.52 -13.84 15.85
C VAL A 285 15.73 -12.55 15.71
N SER A 286 14.46 -12.59 16.14
CA SER A 286 13.59 -11.43 16.16
C SER A 286 13.12 -11.11 17.58
N LYS A 287 12.67 -9.88 17.78
CA LYS A 287 12.06 -9.43 19.04
C LYS A 287 10.57 -9.21 18.86
N HIS A 288 9.79 -9.32 19.93
CA HIS A 288 8.34 -9.09 19.87
C HIS A 288 8.02 -7.71 19.29
N GLU A 289 8.78 -6.68 19.63
CA GLU A 289 8.57 -5.31 19.16
C GLU A 289 8.64 -5.19 17.64
N GLU A 290 9.41 -6.05 16.96
CA GLU A 290 9.53 -6.07 15.49
C GLU A 290 8.21 -6.51 14.82
N PHE A 291 7.40 -7.31 15.52
CA PHE A 291 6.07 -7.75 15.06
C PHE A 291 4.93 -6.89 15.61
N LEU A 292 5.20 -6.07 16.63
CA LEU A 292 4.21 -5.20 17.28
C LEU A 292 4.01 -3.87 16.57
N VAL A 293 4.87 -3.51 15.60
CA VAL A 293 4.74 -2.22 14.90
C VAL A 293 3.42 -2.12 14.14
N HIS A 294 2.78 -3.24 13.79
CA HIS A 294 1.59 -3.20 12.96
C HIS A 294 0.61 -4.37 13.19
N GLY A 295 -0.45 -4.14 13.97
CA GLY A 295 -1.75 -4.72 13.62
C GLY A 295 -2.01 -6.22 13.82
N VAL A 296 -1.30 -6.92 14.71
CA VAL A 296 -1.76 -8.26 15.20
C VAL A 296 -3.15 -8.18 15.91
N GLN A 297 -3.72 -6.98 16.08
CA GLN A 297 -5.12 -6.83 16.47
C GLN A 297 -6.13 -7.27 15.38
N PHE A 298 -5.78 -7.24 14.08
CA PHE A 298 -6.66 -7.71 13.00
C PHE A 298 -6.82 -9.25 12.99
N ILE A 299 -5.83 -9.98 13.48
CA ILE A 299 -5.91 -11.43 13.66
C ILE A 299 -6.96 -11.78 14.72
N SER A 300 -7.38 -10.88 15.62
CA SER A 300 -8.31 -11.27 16.69
C SER A 300 -9.80 -11.32 16.28
N ARG A 301 -10.25 -10.46 15.35
CA ARG A 301 -11.68 -10.34 15.02
C ARG A 301 -12.09 -11.11 13.77
N ASP A 302 -11.35 -10.96 12.66
CA ASP A 302 -11.72 -11.61 11.39
C ASP A 302 -11.10 -13.01 11.23
N SER A 303 -9.94 -13.27 11.85
CA SER A 303 -9.34 -14.61 11.74
C SER A 303 -10.20 -15.68 12.42
N LYS A 304 -10.97 -15.36 13.47
CA LYS A 304 -11.91 -16.34 14.07
C LYS A 304 -13.05 -16.70 13.12
N ALA A 305 -13.61 -15.73 12.40
CA ALA A 305 -14.66 -15.96 11.42
C ALA A 305 -14.12 -16.69 10.18
N GLN A 306 -12.95 -16.28 9.69
CA GLN A 306 -12.24 -16.91 8.55
C GLN A 306 -11.77 -18.34 8.90
N ARG A 307 -11.15 -18.57 10.07
CA ARG A 307 -10.75 -19.91 10.54
C ARG A 307 -11.95 -20.86 10.67
N ARG A 308 -13.10 -20.35 11.15
CA ARG A 308 -14.36 -21.13 11.18
C ARG A 308 -14.89 -21.42 9.78
N LYS A 309 -14.87 -20.44 8.87
CA LYS A 309 -15.34 -20.58 7.48
C LYS A 309 -14.56 -21.66 6.71
N TYR A 310 -13.27 -21.83 7.02
CA TYR A 310 -12.40 -22.78 6.33
C TYR A 310 -11.98 -23.99 7.17
N GLY A 311 -12.65 -24.25 8.31
CA GLY A 311 -12.47 -25.47 9.09
C GLY A 311 -11.10 -25.63 9.76
N VAL A 312 -10.38 -24.54 10.03
CA VAL A 312 -9.04 -24.58 10.65
C VAL A 312 -9.19 -24.51 12.18
N THR A 313 -8.90 -25.62 12.86
CA THR A 313 -8.87 -25.68 14.33
C THR A 313 -7.60 -25.03 14.87
N THR A 314 -7.76 -24.10 15.81
CA THR A 314 -6.64 -23.51 16.55
C THR A 314 -5.84 -24.62 17.26
N PRO A 315 -4.50 -24.64 17.18
CA PRO A 315 -3.70 -25.46 18.09
C PRO A 315 -4.05 -25.07 19.52
N THR A 316 -4.40 -26.06 20.32
CA THR A 316 -4.68 -25.90 21.75
C THR A 316 -3.52 -25.14 22.37
N GLN A 317 -3.80 -23.97 22.98
CA GLN A 317 -2.79 -23.21 23.72
C GLN A 317 -2.09 -24.16 24.70
N LEU A 318 -0.79 -24.36 24.52
CA LEU A 318 0.07 -24.91 25.55
C LEU A 318 0.01 -23.93 26.73
N ARG A 319 -0.73 -24.33 27.77
CA ARG A 319 -0.67 -23.68 29.07
C ARG A 319 0.75 -23.89 29.61
N THR A 320 1.51 -22.81 29.70
CA THR A 320 2.63 -22.71 30.65
C THR A 320 2.09 -22.51 32.06
#